data_AF-A0A9P4H9H9-F1
#
_entry.id   AF-A0A9P4H9H9-F1
#
_cell.length_a   1.000
_cell.length_b   1.000
_cell.length_c   1.000
_cell.angle_alpha   90.00
_cell.angle_beta   90.00
_cell.angle_gamma   90.00
#
_symmetry.space_group_name_H-M   'P 1'
#
loop_
_entity.id
_entity.type
_entity.pdbx_description
1 polymer ?
#
loop_
_entity_poly.entity_id
_entity_poly.type
_entity_poly.pdbx_seq_one_letter_code
_entity_poly.pdbx_strand_id
1 'polypeptide(L)' 'IVTVTPNVHDVLVTLRLRTDARVVWIDALCICQADAREKSDQVPLMSRIYSAAERVIVWLG' A
#
# COMPACT_ATOMS: atom_id res chain seq x y z
N ILE A 1 -0.81 10.18 13.31
CA ILE A 1 -1.98 10.21 12.40
C ILE A 1 -1.43 10.04 11.00
N VAL A 2 -1.90 9.06 10.23
CA VAL A 2 -1.47 8.86 8.83
C VAL A 2 -2.46 9.59 7.93
N THR A 3 -1.96 10.48 7.07
CA THR A 3 -2.81 11.20 6.11
C THR A 3 -3.11 10.31 4.92
N VAL A 4 -4.39 10.14 4.58
CA VAL A 4 -4.84 9.32 3.45
C VAL A 4 -5.20 10.24 2.29
N THR A 5 -4.60 10.00 1.11
CA THR A 5 -4.93 10.73 -0.11
C THR A 5 -6.24 10.21 -0.73
N PRO A 6 -6.95 11.01 -1.57
CA PRO A 6 -8.17 10.55 -2.22
C PRO A 6 -7.99 9.24 -3.00
N ASN A 7 -6.88 9.10 -3.74
CA ASN A 7 -6.57 7.89 -4.48
C ASN A 7 -6.48 6.65 -3.58
N VAL A 8 -5.83 6.78 -2.41
CA VAL A 8 -5.72 5.69 -1.45
C VAL A 8 -7.06 5.40 -0.77
N HIS A 9 -7.85 6.43 -0.48
CA HIS A 9 -9.19 6.24 0.05
C HIS A 9 -10.06 5.41 -0.91
N ASP A 10 -10.02 5.72 -2.21
CA ASP A 10 -10.83 5.04 -3.22
C ASP A 10 -10.47 3.55 -3.37
N VAL A 11 -9.17 3.22 -3.38
CA VAL A 11 -8.77 1.80 -3.39
C VAL A 11 -9.13 1.09 -2.09
N LEU A 12 -9.04 1.75 -0.93
CA LEU A 12 -9.43 1.16 0.35
C LEU A 12 -10.93 0.84 0.40
N VAL A 13 -11.79 1.75 -0.09
CA VAL A 13 -13.23 1.51 -0.20
C VAL A 13 -13.52 0.39 -1.19
N THR A 14 -12.79 0.33 -2.30
CA THR A 14 -12.95 -0.70 -3.33
C THR A 14 -12.54 -2.10 -2.85
N LEU A 15 -11.46 -2.20 -2.08
CA LEU A 15 -10.93 -3.47 -1.56
C LEU A 15 -11.61 -3.94 -0.28
N ARG A 16 -12.43 -3.09 0.34
CA ARG A 16 -13.12 -3.39 1.59
C ARG A 16 -14.10 -4.56 1.40
N LEU A 17 -13.98 -5.56 2.27
CA LEU A 17 -14.97 -6.62 2.39
C LEU A 17 -16.13 -6.14 3.28
N ARG A 18 -17.33 -6.65 2.99
CA ARG A 18 -18.55 -6.22 3.72
C ARG A 18 -18.55 -6.66 5.18
N THR A 19 -17.98 -7.83 5.45
CA THR A 19 -18.09 -8.54 6.73
C THR A 19 -16.76 -8.75 7.42
N ASP A 20 -15.67 -8.81 6.66
CA ASP A 20 -14.37 -9.26 7.17
C ASP A 20 -13.29 -8.17 7.06
N ALA A 21 -12.33 -8.22 7.97
CA ALA A 21 -11.12 -7.43 7.85
C ALA A 21 -10.22 -8.01 6.76
N ARG A 22 -9.48 -7.13 6.08
CA ARG A 22 -8.43 -7.51 5.14
C ARG A 22 -7.15 -6.79 5.51
N VAL A 23 -6.03 -7.50 5.47
CA VAL A 23 -4.71 -6.91 5.54
C VAL A 23 -4.30 -6.52 4.12
N VAL A 24 -4.00 -5.24 3.93
CA VAL A 24 -3.49 -4.71 2.66
C VAL A 24 -2.19 -3.97 2.93
N TRP A 25 -1.23 -4.15 2.03
CA TRP A 25 -0.03 -3.33 1.96
C TRP A 25 -0.21 -2.34 0.81
N ILE A 26 -0.02 -1.05 1.08
CA ILE A 26 -0.16 0.04 0.09
C ILE A 26 1.13 0.86 0.17
N ASP A 27 1.90 0.91 -0.92
CA ASP A 27 3.18 1.63 -0.97
C ASP A 27 3.07 3.10 -0.51
N ALA A 28 2.00 3.78 -0.87
CA ALA A 28 1.73 5.16 -0.51
C ALA A 28 1.46 5.38 0.99
N LEU A 29 1.12 4.33 1.74
CA LEU A 29 0.91 4.38 3.19
C LEU A 29 2.05 3.72 3.98
N CYS A 30 2.57 2.60 3.48
CA CYS A 30 3.54 1.77 4.19
C CYS A 30 4.99 2.20 3.98
N ILE A 31 5.27 3.04 2.98
CA ILE A 31 6.57 3.65 2.76
C ILE A 31 6.45 5.14 3.04
N CYS A 32 7.28 5.67 3.94
CA CYS A 32 7.33 7.12 4.16
C CYS A 32 7.87 7.81 2.91
N GLN A 33 6.95 8.35 2.09
CA GLN A 33 7.32 9.00 0.83
C GLN A 33 8.15 10.27 1.02
N ALA A 34 8.08 10.88 2.20
CA ALA A 34 8.83 12.08 2.56
C ALA A 34 10.24 11.79 3.10
N ASP A 35 10.52 10.55 3.52
CA ASP A 35 11.83 10.13 4.00
C ASP A 35 12.57 9.39 2.88
N ALA A 36 13.49 10.10 2.21
CA ALA A 36 14.28 9.53 1.13
C ALA A 36 15.16 8.36 1.58
N ARG A 37 15.61 8.35 2.85
CA ARG A 37 16.45 7.28 3.37
C ARG A 37 15.62 6.01 3.57
N GLU A 38 14.48 6.11 4.24
CA GLU A 38 13.57 4.97 4.39
C GLU A 38 13.12 4.45 3.03
N LYS A 39 12.76 5.34 2.11
CA LYS A 39 12.33 4.97 0.77
C LYS A 39 13.41 4.19 0.01
N SER A 40 14.68 4.61 0.11
CA SER A 40 15.81 3.88 -0.47
C SER A 40 15.97 2.47 0.11
N ASP A 41 15.64 2.26 1.38
CA ASP A 41 15.68 0.95 2.03
C ASP A 41 14.47 0.08 1.67
N GLN A 42 13.28 0.69 1.50
CA GLN A 42 12.01 -0.01 1.22
C GLN A 42 11.85 -0.42 -0.24
N VAL A 43 12.28 0.41 -1.20
CA VAL A 43 12.09 0.15 -2.64
C VAL A 43 12.70 -1.20 -3.07
N PRO A 44 13.92 -1.60 -2.65
CA PRO A 44 14.47 -2.92 -2.96
C PRO A 44 13.63 -4.09 -2.42
N LEU A 45 12.93 -3.89 -1.29
CA LEU A 45 12.09 -4.90 -0.65
C LEU A 45 10.76 -5.12 -1.39
N MET A 46 10.32 -4.18 -2.23
CA MET A 46 9.05 -4.28 -2.95
C MET A 46 8.94 -5.56 -3.78
N SER A 47 10.05 -5.99 -4.41
CA SER A 47 10.10 -7.26 -5.16
C SER A 47 9.71 -8.45 -4.28
N ARG A 48 10.21 -8.50 -3.05
CA ARG A 48 9.91 -9.54 -2.08
C ARG A 48 8.48 -9.43 -1.54
N ILE A 49 8.01 -8.21 -1.28
CA ILE A 49 6.63 -7.97 -0.80
C ILE A 49 5.63 -8.43 -1.87
N TYR A 50 5.82 -8.04 -3.12
CA TYR A 50 4.96 -8.46 -4.23
C TYR A 50 4.99 -9.98 -4.45
N SER A 51 6.18 -10.60 -4.35
CA SER A 51 6.31 -12.05 -4.50
C SER A 51 5.66 -12.82 -3.34
N ALA A 52 5.56 -12.22 -2.15
CA ALA A 52 4.95 -12.82 -0.97
C ALA A 52 3.46 -12.51 -0.83
N ALA A 53 2.91 -11.58 -1.61
CA ALA A 53 1.51 -11.21 -1.56
C ALA A 53 0.63 -12.30 -2.20
N GLU A 54 -0.51 -12.61 -1.58
CA GLU A 54 -1.51 -13.51 -2.19
C GLU A 54 -2.04 -12.93 -3.52
N ARG A 55 -2.14 -11.61 -3.61
CA ARG A 55 -2.57 -10.89 -4.80
C ARG A 55 -1.91 -9.52 -4.85
N VAL A 56 -1.42 -9.16 -6.03
CA VAL A 56 -0.91 -7.83 -6.33
C VAL A 56 -1.95 -7.09 -7.18
N ILE A 57 -2.27 -5.85 -6.81
CA ILE A 57 -3.24 -5.00 -7.49
C ILE A 57 -2.54 -3.68 -7.82
N VAL A 58 -2.58 -3.29 -9.10
CA VAL A 58 -2.09 -1.98 -9.54
C VAL A 58 -3.30 -1.04 -9.60
N TRP A 59 -3.21 0.10 -8.91
CA TRP A 59 -4.26 1.11 -8.86
C TRP A 59 -3.72 2.44 -9.36
N LEU A 60 -4.28 2.96 -10.45
CA LEU A 60 -3.72 4.10 -11.18
C LEU A 60 -4.37 5.45 -10.81
N GLY A 61 -5.45 5.43 -10.03
CA GLY A 61 -6.29 6.61 -9.80
C GLY A 61 -7.40 6.73 -10.83
#